data_AF-A0A2V2N691-F1
#
_entry.id   AF-A0A2V2N691-F1
#
_cell.length_a   1.000
_cell.length_b   1.000
_cell.length_c   1.000
_cell.angle_alpha   90.00
_cell.angle_beta   90.00
_cell.angle_gamma   90.00
#
_symmetry.space_group_name_H-M   'P 1'
#
loop_
_entity.id
_entity.type
_entity.pdbx_description
1 polymer ?
#
loop_
_entity_poly.entity_id
_entity_poly.type
_entity_poly.pdbx_seq_one_letter_code
_entity_poly.pdbx_strand_id
1 'polypeptide(L)'
;MECYLITDMTEIINTFQIQDKNILKTSDSGCLNGNSFFNIIRIKGILILFLALIILVFCVNADSGMDLLTIGDYSGALAAFTQEVDDYEGSDQAPIFNNIGTCYVALGDLENASKYYEKAVISNPEYFRSWINLGAVQEKLGRIDDALTSYEKVTSKNREFFADALVRKGNILSSLGKLDEARTTFLEGENYATVQTAPDVYTGIGAVAFMQNDTIEAENAFLKAIELDTGGAIMAYTNLGVLYVTQGEYDKAKAAFQMAVSHDPDGISNAQTYLNNLERMSGTNQS
;
A
#
# COMPACT_ATOMS: atom_id res chain seq x y z
N MET A 1 14.10 -2.85 -7.05
CA MET A 1 15.50 -3.11 -7.44
C MET A 1 15.46 -4.33 -8.35
N GLU A 2 15.83 -4.12 -9.60
CA GLU A 2 15.38 -4.90 -10.76
C GLU A 2 15.86 -6.36 -10.80
N CYS A 3 15.01 -7.19 -11.43
CA CYS A 3 15.14 -8.62 -11.68
C CYS A 3 16.25 -8.93 -12.72
N TYR A 4 17.52 -8.66 -12.39
CA TYR A 4 18.65 -8.81 -13.32
C TYR A 4 19.39 -10.16 -13.27
N LEU A 5 19.09 -11.05 -12.31
CA LEU A 5 19.96 -12.20 -12.02
C LEU A 5 19.62 -13.51 -12.75
N ILE A 6 18.53 -13.59 -13.53
CA ILE A 6 18.16 -14.84 -14.22
C ILE A 6 18.93 -15.02 -15.55
N THR A 7 19.30 -13.93 -16.22
CA THR A 7 20.08 -13.99 -17.47
C THR A 7 21.50 -14.50 -17.27
N ASP A 8 22.04 -14.36 -16.06
CA ASP A 8 23.43 -14.72 -15.74
C ASP A 8 23.61 -16.20 -15.40
N MET A 9 22.56 -16.98 -15.14
CA MET A 9 22.77 -18.40 -14.81
C MET A 9 23.32 -19.20 -16.00
N THR A 10 22.91 -18.89 -17.23
CA THR A 10 23.45 -19.56 -18.42
C THR A 10 24.88 -19.09 -18.72
N GLU A 11 25.19 -17.82 -18.43
CA GLU A 11 26.52 -17.24 -18.62
C GLU A 11 27.50 -17.70 -17.53
N ILE A 12 27.06 -17.89 -16.28
CA ILE A 12 27.83 -18.50 -15.19
C ILE A 12 28.02 -20.01 -15.44
N ILE A 13 26.99 -20.73 -15.90
CA ILE A 13 27.12 -22.15 -16.30
C ILE A 13 28.08 -22.29 -17.50
N ASN A 14 28.06 -21.37 -18.46
CA ASN A 14 28.98 -21.35 -19.60
C ASN A 14 30.39 -20.85 -19.25
N THR A 15 30.53 -19.91 -18.33
CA THR A 15 31.83 -19.42 -17.82
C THR A 15 32.52 -20.50 -16.99
N PHE A 16 31.75 -21.39 -16.36
CA PHE A 16 32.23 -22.60 -15.68
C PHE A 16 32.19 -23.87 -16.54
N GLN A 17 31.89 -23.78 -17.85
CA GLN A 17 32.33 -24.83 -18.78
C GLN A 17 33.84 -24.82 -18.80
N ILE A 18 34.41 -25.67 -17.94
CA ILE A 18 35.81 -26.11 -17.83
C ILE A 18 36.61 -25.73 -19.09
N GLN A 19 37.17 -24.52 -19.13
CA GLN A 19 38.14 -24.13 -20.15
C GLN A 19 39.53 -24.68 -19.86
N ASP A 20 39.65 -25.54 -18.85
CA ASP A 20 40.89 -26.24 -18.58
C ASP A 20 40.96 -27.52 -19.42
N LYS A 21 41.37 -27.36 -20.69
CA LYS A 21 41.69 -28.47 -21.62
C LYS A 21 42.72 -29.47 -21.05
N ASN A 22 43.27 -29.23 -19.86
CA ASN A 22 44.29 -30.05 -19.21
C ASN A 22 43.79 -30.99 -18.11
N ILE A 23 42.51 -30.96 -17.71
CA ILE A 23 41.97 -31.91 -16.70
C ILE A 23 41.51 -33.24 -17.34
N LEU A 24 41.34 -33.25 -18.67
CA LEU A 24 40.99 -34.43 -19.48
C LEU A 24 42.23 -34.97 -20.21
N LYS A 25 43.20 -35.53 -19.49
CA LYS A 25 44.11 -36.49 -20.13
C LYS A 25 43.39 -37.83 -20.25
N THR A 26 42.67 -38.01 -21.35
CA THR A 26 42.29 -39.35 -21.83
C THR A 26 43.57 -40.10 -22.17
N SER A 27 43.80 -41.26 -21.58
CA SER A 27 44.67 -42.25 -22.23
C SER A 27 44.02 -42.66 -23.56
N ASP A 28 44.82 -43.13 -24.52
CA ASP A 28 44.44 -43.43 -25.93
C ASP A 28 43.30 -44.47 -26.13
N SER A 29 42.54 -44.79 -25.10
CA SER A 29 41.38 -45.70 -25.07
C SER A 29 40.03 -45.02 -24.77
N GLY A 30 39.96 -43.68 -24.69
CA GLY A 30 38.69 -42.95 -24.56
C GLY A 30 37.98 -43.07 -23.21
N CYS A 31 38.63 -43.63 -22.18
CA CYS A 31 38.10 -43.65 -20.82
C CYS A 31 38.70 -42.53 -19.96
N LEU A 32 37.85 -41.84 -19.19
CA LEU A 32 38.29 -40.88 -18.16
C LEU A 32 39.14 -41.62 -17.12
N ASN A 33 40.35 -41.13 -16.84
CA ASN A 33 41.14 -41.63 -15.71
C ASN A 33 40.32 -41.46 -14.42
N GLY A 34 40.27 -42.50 -13.57
CA GLY A 34 39.43 -42.52 -12.36
C GLY A 34 39.59 -41.27 -11.49
N ASN A 35 40.82 -40.74 -11.38
CA ASN A 35 41.09 -39.51 -10.64
C ASN A 35 40.39 -38.26 -11.23
N SER A 36 40.26 -38.16 -12.55
CA SER A 36 39.54 -37.05 -13.20
C SER A 36 38.03 -37.16 -13.01
N PHE A 37 37.49 -38.39 -13.02
CA PHE A 37 36.06 -38.65 -12.75
C PHE A 37 35.67 -38.32 -11.30
N PHE A 38 36.49 -38.74 -10.33
CA PHE A 38 36.29 -38.38 -8.92
C PHE A 38 36.39 -36.87 -8.67
N ASN A 39 37.29 -36.16 -9.35
CA ASN A 39 37.41 -34.71 -9.23
C ASN A 39 36.18 -33.96 -9.77
N ILE A 40 35.58 -34.42 -10.88
CA ILE A 40 34.36 -33.81 -11.43
C ILE A 40 33.16 -34.03 -10.49
N ILE A 41 33.02 -35.23 -9.91
CA ILE A 41 31.97 -35.51 -8.91
C ILE A 41 32.16 -34.64 -7.67
N ARG A 42 33.41 -34.49 -7.21
CA ARG A 42 33.74 -33.66 -6.05
C ARG A 42 33.42 -32.18 -6.27
N ILE A 43 33.74 -31.63 -7.45
CA ILE A 43 33.44 -30.24 -7.80
C ILE A 43 31.93 -30.01 -7.92
N LYS A 44 31.19 -30.93 -8.58
CA LYS A 44 29.72 -30.85 -8.65
C LYS A 44 29.07 -30.95 -7.28
N GLY A 45 29.57 -31.82 -6.40
CA GLY A 45 29.09 -31.93 -5.02
C GLY A 45 29.33 -30.65 -4.21
N ILE A 46 30.50 -30.03 -4.35
CA ILE A 46 30.82 -28.75 -3.69
C ILE A 46 29.92 -27.63 -4.23
N LEU A 47 29.66 -27.58 -5.54
CA LEU A 47 28.78 -26.58 -6.14
C LEU A 47 27.33 -26.75 -5.68
N ILE A 48 26.82 -27.99 -5.57
CA ILE A 48 25.48 -28.25 -5.02
C ILE A 48 25.40 -27.84 -3.55
N LEU A 49 26.43 -28.13 -2.74
CA LEU A 49 26.48 -27.71 -1.34
C LEU A 49 26.58 -26.19 -1.21
N PHE A 50 27.32 -25.51 -2.09
CA PHE A 50 27.45 -24.06 -2.09
C PHE A 50 26.15 -23.38 -2.54
N LEU A 51 25.47 -23.92 -3.57
CA LEU A 51 24.14 -23.46 -3.97
C LEU A 51 23.09 -23.73 -2.88
N ALA A 52 23.13 -24.88 -2.22
CA ALA A 52 22.27 -25.18 -1.08
C ALA A 52 22.55 -24.24 0.11
N LEU A 53 23.82 -23.88 0.35
CA LEU A 53 24.21 -22.91 1.38
C LEU A 53 23.75 -21.50 1.00
N ILE A 54 23.86 -21.09 -0.27
CA ILE A 54 23.32 -19.83 -0.77
C ILE A 54 21.79 -19.81 -0.61
N ILE A 55 21.09 -20.88 -0.99
CA ILE A 55 19.64 -21.01 -0.79
C ILE A 55 19.30 -20.95 0.70
N LEU A 56 20.05 -21.62 1.57
CA LEU A 56 19.89 -21.54 3.02
C LEU A 56 20.13 -20.12 3.55
N VAL A 57 21.17 -19.43 3.10
CA VAL A 57 21.50 -18.05 3.51
C VAL A 57 20.47 -17.05 2.98
N PHE A 58 19.94 -17.24 1.78
CA PHE A 58 18.86 -16.41 1.23
C PHE A 58 17.50 -16.71 1.84
N CYS A 59 17.20 -17.97 2.17
CA CYS A 59 16.04 -18.33 2.97
C CYS A 59 16.10 -17.67 4.35
N VAL A 60 17.28 -17.66 4.99
CA VAL A 60 17.49 -17.03 6.30
C VAL A 60 17.31 -15.50 6.28
N ASN A 61 17.40 -14.85 5.12
CA ASN A 61 17.27 -13.40 5.00
C ASN A 61 15.84 -12.92 4.68
N ALA A 62 14.87 -13.81 4.52
CA ALA A 62 13.44 -13.47 4.43
C ALA A 62 12.66 -13.92 5.68
N ASP A 63 13.36 -14.06 6.81
CA ASP A 63 12.81 -14.68 8.03
C ASP A 63 11.98 -13.71 8.88
N SER A 64 12.04 -12.39 8.66
CA SER A 64 11.23 -11.44 9.43
C SER A 64 9.86 -11.23 8.80
N GLY A 65 8.80 -11.20 9.62
CA GLY A 65 7.44 -10.94 9.13
C GLY A 65 7.34 -9.59 8.40
N MET A 66 8.18 -8.62 8.74
CA MET A 66 8.24 -7.30 8.08
C MET A 66 8.80 -7.36 6.65
N ASP A 67 9.79 -8.22 6.39
CA ASP A 67 10.34 -8.40 5.05
C ASP A 67 9.30 -9.02 4.13
N LEU A 68 8.60 -10.05 4.64
CA LEU A 68 7.50 -10.72 3.94
C LEU A 68 6.34 -9.75 3.64
N LEU A 69 6.00 -8.89 4.62
CA LEU A 69 4.99 -7.84 4.43
C LEU A 69 5.39 -6.87 3.30
N THR A 70 6.67 -6.52 3.22
CA THR A 70 7.21 -5.56 2.25
C THR A 70 7.17 -6.10 0.81
N ILE A 71 7.43 -7.40 0.64
CA ILE A 71 7.35 -8.06 -0.69
C ILE A 71 5.92 -8.47 -1.06
N GLY A 72 4.95 -8.27 -0.18
CA GLY A 72 3.54 -8.61 -0.41
C GLY A 72 3.18 -10.08 -0.16
N ASP A 73 4.05 -10.87 0.45
CA ASP A 73 3.70 -12.22 0.92
C ASP A 73 2.98 -12.12 2.27
N TYR A 74 1.71 -11.72 2.21
CA TYR A 74 0.88 -11.54 3.40
C TYR A 74 0.61 -12.85 4.15
N SER A 75 0.60 -13.99 3.44
CA SER A 75 0.45 -15.31 4.06
C SER A 75 1.69 -15.72 4.86
N GLY A 76 2.88 -15.54 4.29
CA GLY A 76 4.15 -15.77 4.96
C GLY A 76 4.34 -14.81 6.14
N ALA A 77 4.06 -13.53 5.93
CA ALA A 77 4.13 -12.51 6.98
C ALA A 77 3.19 -12.84 8.15
N LEU A 78 1.95 -13.26 7.86
CA LEU A 78 1.00 -13.69 8.88
C LEU A 78 1.52 -14.87 9.70
N ALA A 79 2.09 -15.88 9.04
CA ALA A 79 2.67 -17.04 9.72
C ALA A 79 3.84 -16.63 10.63
N ALA A 80 4.75 -15.79 10.13
CA ALA A 80 5.89 -15.29 10.87
C ALA A 80 5.46 -14.47 12.11
N PHE A 81 4.58 -13.49 11.94
CA PHE A 81 4.11 -12.67 13.08
C PHE A 81 3.31 -13.48 14.10
N THR A 82 2.55 -14.50 13.65
CA THR A 82 1.80 -15.38 14.57
C THR A 82 2.73 -16.24 15.43
N GLN A 83 3.90 -16.60 14.91
CA GLN A 83 4.93 -17.28 15.69
C GLN A 83 5.69 -16.30 16.60
N GLU A 84 6.03 -15.12 16.08
CA GLU A 84 6.79 -14.09 16.80
C GLU A 84 6.03 -13.53 18.01
N VAL A 85 4.71 -13.40 17.95
CA VAL A 85 3.92 -12.75 19.02
C VAL A 85 4.02 -13.44 20.38
N ASP A 86 4.35 -14.73 20.39
CA ASP A 86 4.52 -15.53 21.62
C ASP A 86 5.83 -15.17 22.36
N ASP A 87 6.79 -14.51 21.70
CA ASP A 87 8.05 -14.05 22.29
C ASP A 87 7.91 -12.71 23.05
N TYR A 88 6.75 -12.07 22.96
CA TYR A 88 6.46 -10.76 23.54
C TYR A 88 5.31 -10.83 24.53
N GLU A 89 5.31 -9.93 25.52
CA GLU A 89 4.27 -9.84 26.54
C GLU A 89 3.78 -8.39 26.73
N GLY A 90 2.56 -8.25 27.22
CA GLY A 90 2.02 -6.96 27.64
C GLY A 90 1.90 -5.97 26.47
N SER A 91 2.41 -4.75 26.64
CA SER A 91 2.30 -3.66 25.66
C SER A 91 3.10 -3.88 24.38
N ASP A 92 4.12 -4.74 24.43
CA ASP A 92 5.05 -4.94 23.31
C ASP A 92 4.45 -5.88 22.24
N GLN A 93 3.33 -6.54 22.54
CA GLN A 93 2.58 -7.33 21.56
C GLN A 93 1.75 -6.46 20.60
N ALA A 94 1.45 -5.21 20.95
CA ALA A 94 0.56 -4.36 20.16
C ALA A 94 1.03 -4.11 18.72
N PRO A 95 2.32 -3.79 18.44
CA PRO A 95 2.82 -3.67 17.08
C PRO A 95 2.68 -4.98 16.27
N ILE A 96 2.88 -6.13 16.91
CA ILE A 96 2.80 -7.44 16.24
C ILE A 96 1.34 -7.78 15.91
N PHE A 97 0.43 -7.62 16.88
CA PHE A 97 -1.01 -7.77 16.63
C PHE A 97 -1.51 -6.80 15.55
N ASN A 98 -0.98 -5.57 15.50
CA ASN A 98 -1.27 -4.63 14.44
C ASN A 98 -0.84 -5.18 13.06
N ASN A 99 0.38 -5.70 12.96
CA ASN A 99 0.90 -6.24 11.71
C ASN A 99 0.14 -7.48 11.25
N ILE A 100 -0.25 -8.36 12.19
CA ILE A 100 -1.16 -9.48 11.90
C ILE A 100 -2.49 -8.97 11.34
N GLY A 101 -3.08 -7.95 11.96
CA GLY A 101 -4.29 -7.29 11.45
C GLY A 101 -4.11 -6.78 10.02
N THR A 102 -2.98 -6.14 9.73
CA THR A 102 -2.65 -5.65 8.37
C THR A 102 -2.54 -6.78 7.36
N CYS A 103 -1.96 -7.93 7.74
CA CYS A 103 -1.93 -9.10 6.87
C CYS A 103 -3.35 -9.60 6.55
N TYR A 104 -4.23 -9.68 7.55
CA TYR A 104 -5.63 -10.07 7.33
C TYR A 104 -6.39 -9.10 6.42
N VAL A 105 -6.16 -7.79 6.54
CA VAL A 105 -6.74 -6.80 5.61
C VAL A 105 -6.30 -7.09 4.17
N ALA A 106 -5.01 -7.32 3.96
CA ALA A 106 -4.47 -7.60 2.63
C ALA A 106 -4.96 -8.94 2.05
N LEU A 107 -5.26 -9.92 2.91
CA LEU A 107 -5.86 -11.20 2.55
C LEU A 107 -7.40 -11.12 2.38
N GLY A 108 -8.02 -9.97 2.67
CA GLY A 108 -9.46 -9.74 2.52
C GLY A 108 -10.33 -10.24 3.68
N ASP A 109 -9.75 -10.69 4.79
CA ASP A 109 -10.46 -11.16 5.98
C ASP A 109 -10.57 -10.02 7.01
N LEU A 110 -11.58 -9.16 6.79
CA LEU A 110 -11.77 -7.95 7.59
C LEU A 110 -12.19 -8.26 9.04
N GLU A 111 -12.92 -9.35 9.26
CA GLU A 111 -13.33 -9.79 10.60
C GLU A 111 -12.14 -10.18 11.47
N ASN A 112 -11.22 -10.99 10.94
CA ASN A 112 -10.00 -11.31 11.69
C ASN A 112 -9.08 -10.09 11.83
N ALA A 113 -9.01 -9.21 10.82
CA ALA A 113 -8.29 -7.96 10.94
C ALA A 113 -8.79 -7.13 12.14
N SER A 114 -10.12 -6.92 12.25
CA SER A 114 -10.74 -6.21 13.37
C SER A 114 -10.35 -6.84 14.71
N LYS A 115 -10.45 -8.16 14.82
CA LYS A 115 -10.11 -8.91 16.05
C LYS A 115 -8.66 -8.71 16.48
N TYR A 116 -7.71 -8.69 15.54
CA TYR A 116 -6.30 -8.50 15.87
C TYR A 116 -5.96 -7.04 16.16
N TYR A 117 -6.59 -6.08 15.49
CA TYR A 117 -6.47 -4.67 15.90
C TYR A 117 -7.08 -4.41 17.29
N GLU A 118 -8.21 -5.05 17.62
CA GLU A 118 -8.78 -5.02 18.98
C GLU A 118 -7.79 -5.58 20.02
N LYS A 119 -7.13 -6.70 19.73
CA LYS A 119 -6.06 -7.21 20.60
C LYS A 119 -4.92 -6.21 20.76
N ALA A 120 -4.52 -5.54 19.67
CA ALA A 120 -3.44 -4.56 19.72
C ALA A 120 -3.79 -3.37 20.63
N VAL A 121 -5.00 -2.81 20.51
CA VAL A 121 -5.41 -1.66 21.34
C VAL A 121 -5.69 -2.04 22.80
N ILE A 122 -6.03 -3.31 23.07
CA ILE A 122 -6.14 -3.83 24.44
C ILE A 122 -4.74 -4.02 25.06
N SER A 123 -3.80 -4.57 24.29
CA SER A 123 -2.41 -4.79 24.69
C SER A 123 -1.69 -3.47 24.99
N ASN A 124 -1.83 -2.48 24.10
CA ASN A 124 -1.33 -1.13 24.31
C ASN A 124 -2.33 -0.07 23.79
N PRO A 125 -3.12 0.55 24.69
CA PRO A 125 -4.06 1.60 24.32
C PRO A 125 -3.42 2.86 23.72
N GLU A 126 -2.12 3.07 23.92
CA GLU A 126 -1.37 4.21 23.37
C GLU A 126 -0.65 3.88 22.05
N TYR A 127 -0.83 2.68 21.51
CA TYR A 127 -0.37 2.34 20.17
C TYR A 127 -1.38 2.81 19.11
N PHE A 128 -1.45 4.13 18.89
CA PHE A 128 -2.51 4.81 18.13
C PHE A 128 -2.66 4.37 16.67
N ARG A 129 -1.60 3.82 16.06
CA ARG A 129 -1.68 3.23 14.73
C ARG A 129 -2.75 2.12 14.66
N SER A 130 -2.93 1.32 15.72
CA SER A 130 -3.96 0.29 15.75
C SER A 130 -5.37 0.84 15.89
N TRP A 131 -5.56 1.98 16.57
CA TRP A 131 -6.87 2.63 16.63
C TRP A 131 -7.29 3.16 15.25
N ILE A 132 -6.36 3.75 14.49
CA ILE A 132 -6.60 4.15 13.09
C ILE A 132 -7.00 2.94 12.24
N ASN A 133 -6.19 1.88 12.28
CA ASN A 133 -6.43 0.69 11.46
C ASN A 133 -7.73 -0.04 11.85
N LEU A 134 -8.03 -0.12 13.15
CA LEU A 134 -9.28 -0.66 13.66
C LEU A 134 -10.47 0.13 13.12
N GLY A 135 -10.42 1.47 13.20
CA GLY A 135 -11.47 2.34 12.68
C GLY A 135 -11.68 2.15 11.17
N ALA A 136 -10.61 2.03 10.40
CA ALA A 136 -10.68 1.82 8.95
C ALA A 136 -11.31 0.47 8.58
N VAL A 137 -11.00 -0.59 9.34
CA VAL A 137 -11.63 -1.91 9.14
C VAL A 137 -13.09 -1.89 9.57
N GLN A 138 -13.42 -1.26 10.70
CA GLN A 138 -14.79 -1.11 11.18
C GLN A 138 -15.66 -0.35 10.17
N GLU A 139 -15.11 0.69 9.53
CA GLU A 139 -15.77 1.41 8.44
C GLU A 139 -16.08 0.47 7.26
N LYS A 140 -15.09 -0.30 6.79
CA LYS A 140 -15.30 -1.28 5.70
C LYS A 140 -16.31 -2.37 6.06
N LEU A 141 -16.42 -2.73 7.34
CA LEU A 141 -17.41 -3.67 7.87
C LEU A 141 -18.78 -3.02 8.13
N GLY A 142 -18.95 -1.72 7.88
CA GLY A 142 -20.20 -0.98 8.12
C GLY A 142 -20.48 -0.66 9.59
N ARG A 143 -19.51 -0.87 10.49
CA ARG A 143 -19.62 -0.57 11.92
C ARG A 143 -19.22 0.88 12.19
N ILE A 144 -20.05 1.80 11.70
CA ILE A 144 -19.72 3.24 11.64
C ILE A 144 -19.52 3.87 13.02
N ASP A 145 -20.36 3.55 14.01
CA ASP A 145 -20.25 4.10 15.36
C ASP A 145 -18.97 3.65 16.07
N ASP A 146 -18.57 2.39 15.87
CA ASP A 146 -17.33 1.85 16.41
C ASP A 146 -16.12 2.54 15.76
N ALA A 147 -16.16 2.76 14.45
CA ALA A 147 -15.10 3.46 13.71
C ALA A 147 -14.89 4.89 14.22
N LEU A 148 -15.98 5.65 14.41
CA LEU A 148 -15.94 6.98 14.98
C LEU A 148 -15.33 6.98 16.39
N THR A 149 -15.72 6.01 17.22
CA THR A 149 -15.15 5.84 18.56
C THR A 149 -13.64 5.58 18.51
N SER A 150 -13.19 4.73 17.58
CA SER A 150 -11.77 4.41 17.38
C SER A 150 -10.96 5.65 16.97
N TYR A 151 -11.46 6.46 16.03
CA TYR A 151 -10.79 7.71 15.64
C TYR A 151 -10.78 8.76 16.76
N GLU A 152 -11.83 8.83 17.58
CA GLU A 152 -11.88 9.72 18.74
C GLU A 152 -10.84 9.37 19.82
N LYS A 153 -10.50 8.09 19.97
CA LYS A 153 -9.38 7.70 20.85
C LYS A 153 -8.07 8.33 20.40
N VAL A 154 -7.83 8.39 19.10
CA VAL A 154 -6.62 9.02 18.54
C VAL A 154 -6.63 10.52 18.81
N THR A 155 -7.69 11.23 18.42
CA THR A 155 -7.77 12.70 18.51
C THR A 155 -7.77 13.27 19.93
N SER A 156 -7.94 12.42 20.95
CA SER A 156 -7.87 12.83 22.36
C SER A 156 -6.47 12.84 22.97
N LYS A 157 -5.46 12.22 22.33
CA LYS A 157 -4.16 11.93 22.98
C LYS A 157 -2.91 12.09 22.12
N ASN A 158 -2.95 11.75 20.83
CA ASN A 158 -1.75 11.71 19.99
C ASN A 158 -1.81 12.60 18.74
N ARG A 159 -1.13 13.75 18.81
CA ARG A 159 -1.08 14.75 17.74
C ARG A 159 -0.50 14.27 16.43
N GLU A 160 0.37 13.26 16.44
CA GLU A 160 1.00 12.72 15.22
C GLU A 160 -0.03 12.09 14.28
N PHE A 161 -1.05 11.42 14.84
CA PHE A 161 -2.09 10.74 14.07
C PHE A 161 -3.41 11.52 14.00
N PHE A 162 -3.47 12.75 14.51
CA PHE A 162 -4.69 13.56 14.50
C PHE A 162 -5.20 13.83 13.08
N ALA A 163 -4.32 14.23 12.16
CA ALA A 163 -4.74 14.57 10.81
C ALA A 163 -5.39 13.37 10.10
N ASP A 164 -4.78 12.18 10.16
CA ASP A 164 -5.35 10.97 9.54
C ASP A 164 -6.68 10.57 10.20
N ALA A 165 -6.76 10.60 11.54
CA ALA A 165 -8.01 10.32 12.26
C ALA A 165 -9.13 11.31 11.90
N LEU A 166 -8.81 12.62 11.82
CA LEU A 166 -9.76 13.69 11.50
C LEU A 166 -10.23 13.61 10.05
N VAL A 167 -9.34 13.28 9.11
CA VAL A 167 -9.72 13.02 7.71
C VAL A 167 -10.72 11.87 7.63
N ARG A 168 -10.42 10.74 8.26
CA ARG A 168 -11.31 9.57 8.24
C ARG A 168 -12.66 9.86 8.93
N LYS A 169 -12.63 10.53 10.07
CA LYS A 169 -13.85 11.00 10.76
C LYS A 169 -14.66 11.97 9.89
N GLY A 170 -14.01 12.93 9.25
CA GLY A 170 -14.64 13.90 8.34
C GLY A 170 -15.31 13.24 7.13
N ASN A 171 -14.65 12.22 6.55
CA ASN A 171 -15.21 11.43 5.45
C ASN A 171 -16.48 10.69 5.88
N ILE A 172 -16.47 10.04 7.05
CA ILE A 172 -17.66 9.38 7.62
C ILE A 172 -18.78 10.41 7.83
N LEU A 173 -18.49 11.54 8.48
CA LEU A 173 -19.50 12.58 8.74
C LEU A 173 -20.10 13.14 7.44
N SER A 174 -19.29 13.32 6.41
CA SER A 174 -19.74 13.73 5.08
C SER A 174 -20.70 12.71 4.46
N SER A 175 -20.37 11.42 4.54
CA SER A 175 -21.22 10.34 4.04
C SER A 175 -22.56 10.23 4.78
N LEU A 176 -22.58 10.63 6.06
CA LEU A 176 -23.80 10.72 6.88
C LEU A 176 -24.60 12.00 6.64
N GLY A 177 -24.13 12.90 5.77
CA GLY A 177 -24.77 14.19 5.48
C GLY A 177 -24.60 15.23 6.59
N LYS A 178 -23.75 14.98 7.58
CA LYS A 178 -23.43 15.91 8.68
C LYS A 178 -22.37 16.92 8.24
N LEU A 179 -22.70 17.72 7.23
CA LEU A 179 -21.73 18.54 6.49
C LEU A 179 -21.06 19.60 7.37
N ASP A 180 -21.78 20.23 8.30
CA ASP A 180 -21.19 21.22 9.20
C ASP A 180 -20.16 20.60 10.15
N GLU A 181 -20.49 19.45 10.75
CA GLU A 181 -19.57 18.69 11.60
C GLU A 181 -18.35 18.20 10.80
N ALA A 182 -18.56 17.72 9.57
CA ALA A 182 -17.49 17.30 8.68
C ALA A 182 -16.54 18.46 8.35
N ARG A 183 -17.08 19.63 8.00
CA ARG A 183 -16.30 20.85 7.74
C ARG A 183 -15.46 21.23 8.94
N THR A 184 -16.05 21.31 10.13
CA THR A 184 -15.30 21.59 11.36
C THR A 184 -14.19 20.56 11.58
N THR A 185 -14.47 19.28 11.34
CA THR A 185 -13.49 18.19 11.52
C THR A 185 -12.32 18.31 10.55
N PHE A 186 -12.56 18.62 9.27
CA PHE A 186 -11.47 18.81 8.30
C PHE A 186 -10.64 20.06 8.57
N LEU A 187 -11.29 21.18 8.95
CA LEU A 187 -10.59 22.40 9.34
C LEU A 187 -9.76 22.19 10.62
N GLU A 188 -10.23 21.37 11.55
CA GLU A 188 -9.41 20.95 12.69
C GLU A 188 -8.19 20.15 12.19
N GLY A 189 -8.40 19.20 11.27
CA GLY A 189 -7.35 18.38 10.67
C GLY A 189 -6.26 19.19 9.96
N GLU A 190 -6.62 20.31 9.33
CA GLU A 190 -5.68 21.23 8.68
C GLU A 190 -4.61 21.74 9.67
N ASN A 191 -4.97 22.00 10.93
CA ASN A 191 -4.04 22.48 11.94
C ASN A 191 -2.97 21.45 12.34
N TYR A 192 -3.19 20.18 12.01
CA TYR A 192 -2.29 19.07 12.32
C TYR A 192 -1.74 18.40 11.06
N ALA A 193 -2.03 18.94 9.88
CA ALA A 193 -1.68 18.33 8.62
C ALA A 193 -0.16 18.28 8.44
N THR A 194 0.34 17.10 8.08
CA THR A 194 1.71 16.89 7.61
C THR A 194 1.75 17.01 6.09
N VAL A 195 2.95 17.03 5.51
CA VAL A 195 3.12 16.97 4.04
C VAL A 195 2.39 15.77 3.43
N GLN A 196 2.32 14.64 4.15
CA GLN A 196 1.68 13.42 3.67
C GLN A 196 0.15 13.47 3.78
N THR A 197 -0.40 14.11 4.82
CA THR A 197 -1.86 14.11 5.08
C THR A 197 -2.57 15.36 4.56
N ALA A 198 -1.83 16.44 4.27
CA ALA A 198 -2.41 17.70 3.81
C ALA A 198 -3.24 17.55 2.50
N PRO A 199 -2.80 16.79 1.49
CA PRO A 199 -3.61 16.58 0.28
C PRO A 199 -4.99 15.99 0.58
N ASP A 200 -5.08 15.00 1.46
CA ASP A 200 -6.35 14.38 1.85
C ASP A 200 -7.24 15.33 2.66
N VAL A 201 -6.65 16.12 3.56
CA VAL A 201 -7.37 17.17 4.30
C VAL A 201 -8.02 18.17 3.34
N TYR A 202 -7.25 18.73 2.40
CA TYR A 202 -7.79 19.71 1.44
C TYR A 202 -8.79 19.07 0.48
N THR A 203 -8.61 17.81 0.10
CA THR A 203 -9.60 17.06 -0.68
C THR A 203 -10.92 16.94 0.08
N GLY A 204 -10.87 16.66 1.39
CA GLY A 204 -12.05 16.62 2.26
C GLY A 204 -12.73 17.98 2.42
N ILE A 205 -11.96 19.05 2.66
CA ILE A 205 -12.48 20.43 2.72
C ILE A 205 -13.21 20.77 1.42
N GLY A 206 -12.58 20.53 0.27
CA GLY A 206 -13.18 20.83 -1.02
C GLY A 206 -14.44 20.03 -1.31
N ALA A 207 -14.47 18.75 -0.92
CA ALA A 207 -15.64 17.90 -1.10
C ALA A 207 -16.84 18.38 -0.27
N VAL A 208 -16.62 18.76 0.99
CA VAL A 208 -17.67 19.30 1.85
C VAL A 208 -18.16 20.67 1.35
N ALA A 209 -17.24 21.56 0.97
CA ALA A 209 -17.59 22.86 0.39
C ALA A 209 -18.44 22.70 -0.88
N PHE A 210 -18.09 21.73 -1.74
CA PHE A 210 -18.88 21.41 -2.93
C PHE A 210 -20.29 20.93 -2.58
N MET A 211 -20.44 20.04 -1.59
CA MET A 211 -21.75 19.57 -1.12
C MET A 211 -22.58 20.69 -0.47
N GLN A 212 -21.92 21.71 0.08
CA GLN A 212 -22.56 22.93 0.61
C GLN A 212 -22.80 24.01 -0.45
N ASN A 213 -22.49 23.73 -1.72
CA ASN A 213 -22.61 24.66 -2.85
C ASN A 213 -21.71 25.91 -2.74
N ASP A 214 -20.63 25.84 -1.96
CA ASP A 214 -19.54 26.82 -2.00
C ASP A 214 -18.50 26.38 -3.03
N THR A 215 -18.79 26.69 -4.31
CA THR A 215 -17.97 26.26 -5.44
C THR A 215 -16.59 26.93 -5.46
N ILE A 216 -16.46 28.11 -4.84
CA ILE A 216 -15.19 28.86 -4.82
C ILE A 216 -14.25 28.22 -3.81
N GLU A 217 -14.72 27.94 -2.59
CA GLU A 217 -13.93 27.22 -1.59
C GLU A 217 -13.57 25.82 -2.10
N ALA A 218 -14.52 25.13 -2.73
CA ALA A 218 -14.30 23.80 -3.30
C ALA A 218 -13.15 23.78 -4.32
N GLU A 219 -13.19 24.67 -5.32
CA GLU A 219 -12.15 24.74 -6.35
C GLU A 219 -10.78 25.05 -5.75
N ASN A 220 -10.70 26.04 -4.85
CA ASN A 220 -9.45 26.43 -4.21
C ASN A 220 -8.85 25.28 -3.38
N ALA A 221 -9.67 24.55 -2.63
CA ALA A 221 -9.22 23.44 -1.82
C ALA A 221 -8.73 22.26 -2.68
N PHE A 222 -9.44 21.90 -3.76
CA PHE A 222 -8.97 20.86 -4.67
C PHE A 222 -7.65 21.23 -5.36
N LEU A 223 -7.53 22.47 -5.83
CA LEU A 223 -6.28 22.97 -6.42
C LEU A 223 -5.13 22.96 -5.40
N LYS A 224 -5.41 23.27 -4.13
CA LYS A 224 -4.41 23.19 -3.07
C LYS A 224 -3.95 21.76 -2.81
N ALA A 225 -4.88 20.79 -2.77
CA ALA A 225 -4.54 19.38 -2.65
C ALA A 225 -3.63 18.91 -3.80
N ILE A 226 -3.97 19.30 -5.03
CA ILE A 226 -3.19 18.99 -6.24
C ILE A 226 -1.80 19.64 -6.20
N GLU A 227 -1.69 20.89 -5.73
CA GLU A 227 -0.39 21.56 -5.60
C GLU A 227 0.54 20.81 -4.63
N LEU A 228 -0.01 20.30 -3.54
CA LEU A 228 0.73 19.59 -2.50
C LEU A 228 1.14 18.18 -2.91
N ASP A 229 0.32 17.51 -3.72
CA ASP A 229 0.62 16.19 -4.26
C ASP A 229 0.14 16.05 -5.71
N THR A 230 0.93 16.60 -6.62
CA THR A 230 0.62 16.61 -8.06
C THR A 230 0.41 15.23 -8.67
N GLY A 231 0.93 14.17 -8.05
CA GLY A 231 0.89 12.80 -8.57
C GLY A 231 0.04 11.81 -7.77
N GLY A 232 -0.35 12.13 -6.54
CA GLY A 232 -1.16 11.26 -5.67
C GLY A 232 -2.53 11.83 -5.29
N ALA A 233 -2.83 13.10 -5.58
CA ALA A 233 -4.15 13.71 -5.31
C ALA A 233 -5.25 13.29 -6.33
N ILE A 234 -5.36 11.99 -6.63
CA ILE A 234 -6.30 11.40 -7.61
C ILE A 234 -7.75 11.82 -7.32
N MET A 235 -8.14 11.78 -6.04
CA MET A 235 -9.49 12.17 -5.61
C MET A 235 -9.74 13.68 -5.76
N ALA A 236 -8.74 14.53 -5.57
CA ALA A 236 -8.86 15.97 -5.79
C ALA A 236 -9.07 16.28 -7.28
N TYR A 237 -8.30 15.67 -8.18
CA TYR A 237 -8.52 15.80 -9.62
C TYR A 237 -9.91 15.30 -10.04
N THR A 238 -10.34 14.16 -9.49
CA THR A 238 -11.68 13.60 -9.77
C THR A 238 -12.78 14.55 -9.33
N ASN A 239 -12.71 15.07 -8.10
CA ASN A 239 -13.73 15.97 -7.57
C ASN A 239 -13.72 17.33 -8.26
N LEU A 240 -12.55 17.85 -8.64
CA LEU A 240 -12.41 19.06 -9.44
C LEU A 240 -13.04 18.89 -10.83
N GLY A 241 -12.84 17.74 -11.46
CA GLY A 241 -13.49 17.40 -12.73
C GLY A 241 -15.02 17.40 -12.60
N VAL A 242 -15.55 16.79 -11.53
CA VAL A 242 -16.99 16.80 -11.24
C VAL A 242 -17.51 18.22 -11.02
N LEU A 243 -16.78 19.05 -10.25
CA LEU A 243 -17.12 20.46 -10.05
C LEU A 243 -17.21 21.20 -11.40
N TYR A 244 -16.23 21.04 -12.28
CA TYR A 244 -16.26 21.68 -13.61
C TYR A 244 -17.40 21.19 -14.49
N VAL A 245 -17.80 19.92 -14.41
CA VAL A 245 -19.01 19.42 -15.09
C VAL A 245 -20.24 20.19 -14.61
N THR A 246 -20.40 20.42 -13.30
CA THR A 246 -21.55 21.17 -12.77
C THR A 246 -21.58 22.64 -13.23
N GLN A 247 -20.43 23.21 -13.55
CA GLN A 247 -20.28 24.56 -14.07
C GLN A 247 -20.41 24.64 -15.60
N GLY A 248 -20.48 23.49 -16.29
CA GLY A 248 -20.51 23.41 -17.76
C GLY A 248 -19.13 23.61 -18.42
N GLU A 249 -18.05 23.61 -17.63
CA GLU A 249 -16.67 23.80 -18.10
C GLU A 249 -16.05 22.46 -18.54
N TYR A 250 -16.65 21.84 -19.57
CA TYR A 250 -16.34 20.47 -19.98
C TYR A 250 -14.88 20.23 -20.40
N ASP A 251 -14.21 21.23 -20.99
CA ASP A 251 -12.80 21.12 -21.38
C ASP A 251 -11.90 21.00 -20.14
N LYS A 252 -12.15 21.82 -19.10
CA LYS A 252 -11.42 21.71 -17.83
C LYS A 252 -11.75 20.41 -17.12
N ALA A 253 -13.02 20.00 -17.12
CA ALA A 253 -13.44 18.71 -16.55
C ALA A 253 -12.69 17.54 -17.20
N LYS A 254 -12.63 17.51 -18.53
CA LYS A 254 -11.90 16.50 -19.29
C LYS A 254 -10.42 16.45 -18.90
N ALA A 255 -9.76 17.61 -18.84
CA ALA A 255 -8.36 17.70 -18.43
C ALA A 255 -8.14 17.17 -17.00
N ALA A 256 -9.00 17.53 -16.05
CA ALA A 256 -8.92 17.05 -14.67
C ALA A 256 -9.10 15.52 -14.57
N PHE A 257 -10.08 14.94 -15.27
CA PHE A 257 -10.26 13.49 -15.27
C PHE A 257 -9.10 12.75 -15.95
N GLN A 258 -8.51 13.30 -17.01
CA GLN A 258 -7.32 12.73 -17.64
C GLN A 258 -6.12 12.70 -16.67
N MET A 259 -5.93 13.76 -15.89
CA MET A 259 -4.90 13.77 -14.84
C MET A 259 -5.17 12.70 -13.78
N ALA A 260 -6.41 12.61 -13.28
CA ALA A 260 -6.79 11.57 -12.31
C ALA A 260 -6.48 10.16 -12.85
N VAL A 261 -6.93 9.83 -14.08
CA VAL A 261 -6.68 8.54 -14.72
C VAL A 261 -5.18 8.26 -14.89
N SER A 262 -4.39 9.27 -15.26
CA SER A 262 -2.95 9.08 -15.47
C SER A 262 -2.18 8.70 -14.20
N HIS A 263 -2.76 9.01 -13.04
CA HIS A 263 -2.20 8.73 -11.72
C HIS A 263 -2.89 7.55 -11.01
N ASP A 264 -3.88 6.90 -11.64
CA ASP A 264 -4.72 5.87 -11.05
C ASP A 264 -4.58 4.52 -11.79
N PRO A 265 -3.40 3.85 -11.70
CA PRO A 265 -3.16 2.58 -12.38
C PRO A 265 -4.09 1.46 -11.90
N ASP A 266 -4.60 1.57 -10.67
CA ASP A 266 -5.45 0.57 -10.03
C ASP A 266 -6.95 0.86 -10.19
N GLY A 267 -7.32 2.00 -10.79
CA GLY A 267 -8.71 2.37 -11.05
C GLY A 267 -9.54 2.60 -9.78
N ILE A 268 -8.94 3.20 -8.76
CA ILE A 268 -9.54 3.50 -7.46
C ILE A 268 -10.65 4.55 -7.59
N SER A 269 -10.52 5.48 -8.53
CA SER A 269 -11.47 6.56 -8.77
C SER A 269 -12.46 6.24 -9.90
N ASN A 270 -13.58 6.96 -9.91
CA ASN A 270 -14.54 6.91 -11.02
C ASN A 270 -14.13 7.80 -12.22
N ALA A 271 -12.91 8.37 -12.24
CA ALA A 271 -12.48 9.35 -13.24
C ALA A 271 -12.55 8.81 -14.67
N GLN A 272 -12.15 7.56 -14.91
CA GLN A 272 -12.24 6.95 -16.24
C GLN A 272 -13.67 6.85 -16.74
N THR A 273 -14.62 6.51 -15.86
CA THR A 273 -16.05 6.45 -16.18
C THR A 273 -16.58 7.84 -16.54
N TYR A 274 -16.22 8.87 -15.77
CA TYR A 274 -16.63 10.25 -16.06
C TYR A 274 -16.04 10.77 -17.36
N LEU A 275 -14.76 10.47 -17.64
CA LEU A 275 -14.08 10.81 -18.89
C LEU A 275 -14.80 10.19 -20.10
N ASN A 276 -15.09 8.88 -20.04
CA ASN A 276 -15.80 8.18 -21.10
C ASN A 276 -17.18 8.78 -21.37
N ASN A 277 -17.90 9.18 -20.32
CA ASN A 277 -19.22 9.81 -20.45
C ASN A 277 -19.13 11.17 -21.16
N LEU A 278 -18.15 12.00 -20.79
CA LEU A 278 -17.93 13.30 -21.45
C LEU A 278 -17.57 13.16 -22.93
N GLU A 279 -16.73 12.19 -23.28
CA GLU A 279 -16.34 11.95 -24.68
C GLU A 279 -17.50 11.45 -25.54
N ARG A 280 -18.40 10.65 -24.96
CA ARG A 280 -19.62 10.24 -25.65
C ARG A 280 -20.55 11.41 -25.92
N MET A 281 -20.71 12.32 -24.96
CA MET A 281 -21.54 13.52 -25.11
C MET A 281 -21.01 14.44 -26.21
N SER A 282 -19.69 14.60 -26.33
CA SER A 282 -19.09 15.43 -27.39
C SER A 282 -19.18 14.78 -28.77
N GLY A 283 -19.08 13.44 -28.86
CA GLY A 283 -19.24 12.69 -30.12
C GLY A 283 -20.66 12.69 -30.69
N THR A 284 -21.70 12.69 -29.83
CA THR A 284 -23.11 12.75 -30.27
C THR A 284 -23.57 14.13 -30.75
N ASN A 285 -22.86 15.20 -30.37
CA ASN A 285 -23.18 16.57 -30.80
C ASN A 285 -22.54 16.96 -32.15
N GLN A 286 -21.78 16.05 -32.78
CA GLN A 286 -21.10 16.27 -34.07
C GLN A 286 -21.70 15.46 -35.25
N SER A 287 -22.81 14.74 -35.04
CA SER A 287 -23.54 13.96 -36.06
C SER A 287 -24.90 14.57 -36.37
#